data_AF-A0AAE1IVF2-F1
#
_entry.id   AF-A0AAE1IVF2-F1
#
_cell.length_a   1.000
_cell.length_b   1.000
_cell.length_c   1.000
_cell.angle_alpha   90.00
_cell.angle_beta   90.00
_cell.angle_gamma   90.00
#
_symmetry.space_group_name_H-M   'P 1'
#
loop_
_entity.id
_entity.type
_entity.pdbx_description
1 polymer ?
#
loop_
_entity_poly.entity_id
_entity_poly.type
_entity_poly.pdbx_seq_one_letter_code
_entity_poly.pdbx_strand_id
1 'polypeptide(L)'
;MAIARALSPFLLNEADEALISAFLVLPRAKGETYEEIVGLARATMKCAKRVEGSVDAVDMVGAGGDGANTVNGWTLVLLDRSRFHAYE
;
A
#
# COMPACT_ATOMS: atom_id res chain seq x y z
N MET A 1 -12.34 3.78 -12.37
CA MET A 1 -12.57 5.18 -11.91
C MET A 1 -13.60 5.30 -10.78
N ALA A 2 -14.71 4.54 -10.79
CA ALA A 2 -15.71 4.59 -9.72
C ALA A 2 -15.16 4.18 -8.33
N ILE A 3 -14.49 3.02 -8.22
CA ILE A 3 -13.89 2.53 -6.97
C ILE A 3 -12.85 3.50 -6.39
N ALA A 4 -12.01 4.09 -7.23
CA ALA A 4 -10.99 5.07 -6.80
C ALA A 4 -11.63 6.33 -6.18
N ARG A 5 -12.78 6.79 -6.69
CA ARG A 5 -13.53 7.91 -6.10
C ARG A 5 -14.22 7.50 -4.82
N ALA A 6 -14.72 6.26 -4.74
CA ALA A 6 -15.32 5.71 -3.53
C ALA A 6 -14.30 5.62 -2.39
N LEU A 7 -13.00 5.49 -2.67
CA LEU A 7 -11.97 5.40 -1.63
C LEU A 7 -11.78 6.69 -0.80
N SER A 8 -12.05 7.86 -1.38
CA SER A 8 -11.70 9.16 -0.78
C SER A 8 -12.37 9.44 0.57
N PRO A 9 -13.70 9.25 0.76
CA PRO A 9 -14.34 9.48 2.06
C PRO A 9 -13.83 8.53 3.16
N PHE A 10 -13.49 7.29 2.80
CA PHE A 10 -12.92 6.32 3.76
C PHE A 10 -11.54 6.77 4.25
N LEU A 11 -10.68 7.29 3.36
CA LEU A 11 -9.35 7.78 3.73
C LEU A 11 -9.40 9.10 4.52
N LEU A 12 -10.48 9.86 4.41
CA LEU A 12 -10.67 11.13 5.12
C LEU A 12 -11.44 10.97 6.44
N ASN A 13 -11.73 9.73 6.86
CA ASN A 13 -12.55 9.41 8.05
C ASN A 13 -13.98 9.98 8.01
N GLU A 14 -14.53 10.18 6.82
CA GLU A 14 -15.87 10.77 6.61
C GLU A 14 -16.95 9.70 6.38
N ALA A 15 -16.61 8.41 6.42
CA ALA A 15 -17.48 7.32 6.02
C ALA A 15 -18.02 6.51 7.20
N ASP A 16 -19.26 6.04 7.06
CA ASP A 16 -19.93 5.13 7.98
C ASP A 16 -19.23 3.75 8.05
N GLU A 17 -19.19 3.14 9.23
CA GLU A 17 -18.54 1.85 9.47
C GLU A 17 -19.12 0.70 8.63
N ALA A 18 -20.42 0.71 8.35
CA ALA A 18 -21.05 -0.30 7.51
C ALA A 18 -20.58 -0.16 6.05
N LEU A 19 -20.39 1.08 5.58
CA LEU A 19 -19.86 1.35 4.25
C LEU A 19 -18.37 0.95 4.12
N ILE A 20 -17.57 1.20 5.16
CA ILE A 20 -16.17 0.74 5.22
C ILE A 20 -16.14 -0.79 5.10
N SER A 21 -16.95 -1.48 5.91
CA SER A 21 -17.02 -2.95 5.92
C SER A 21 -17.45 -3.51 4.56
N ALA A 22 -18.49 -2.94 3.95
CA ALA A 22 -18.96 -3.34 2.63
C ALA A 22 -17.86 -3.13 1.56
N PHE A 23 -17.16 -2.01 1.61
CA PHE A 23 -16.09 -1.71 0.67
C PHE A 23 -14.89 -2.64 0.81
N LEU A 24 -14.58 -3.14 2.01
CA LEU A 24 -13.48 -4.09 2.21
C LEU A 24 -13.84 -5.52 1.76
N VAL A 25 -15.10 -5.94 1.91
CA VAL A 25 -15.51 -7.34 1.65
C VAL A 25 -15.96 -7.55 0.20
N LEU A 26 -16.70 -6.61 -0.39
CA LEU A 26 -17.34 -6.81 -1.69
C LEU A 26 -16.34 -6.94 -2.86
N PRO A 27 -15.27 -6.13 -2.97
CA PRO A 27 -14.26 -6.31 -4.03
C PRO A 27 -13.60 -7.68 -3.95
N ARG A 28 -13.29 -8.15 -2.72
CA ARG A 28 -12.73 -9.48 -2.49
C ARG A 28 -13.68 -10.59 -2.94
N ALA A 29 -14.97 -10.49 -2.59
CA ALA A 29 -15.98 -11.47 -2.98
C ALA A 29 -16.22 -11.52 -4.51
N LYS A 30 -16.16 -10.35 -5.17
CA LYS A 30 -16.27 -10.23 -6.63
C LYS A 30 -15.06 -10.79 -7.37
N GLY A 31 -13.89 -10.71 -6.75
CA GLY A 31 -12.60 -10.78 -7.45
C GLY A 31 -12.22 -9.41 -7.98
N GLU A 32 -11.13 -8.87 -7.45
CA GLU A 32 -10.60 -7.56 -7.84
C GLU A 32 -9.91 -7.66 -9.20
N THR A 33 -10.17 -6.68 -10.08
CA THR A 33 -9.46 -6.60 -11.36
C THR A 33 -8.18 -5.78 -11.21
N TYR A 34 -7.25 -5.96 -12.13
CA TYR A 34 -6.01 -5.18 -12.19
C TYR A 34 -6.27 -3.67 -12.17
N GLU A 35 -7.25 -3.20 -12.95
CA GLU A 35 -7.60 -1.79 -13.08
C GLU A 35 -8.17 -1.22 -11.77
N GLU A 36 -8.88 -2.04 -10.99
CA GLU A 36 -9.41 -1.65 -9.69
C GLU A 36 -8.29 -1.49 -8.67
N ILE A 37 -7.36 -2.46 -8.60
CA ILE A 37 -6.18 -2.38 -7.72
C ILE A 37 -5.32 -1.17 -8.05
N VAL A 38 -5.00 -0.94 -9.33
CA VAL A 38 -4.24 0.23 -9.77
C VAL A 38 -5.00 1.52 -9.46
N GLY A 39 -6.32 1.53 -9.63
CA GLY A 39 -7.18 2.66 -9.29
C GLY A 39 -7.14 3.00 -7.80
N LEU A 40 -7.22 1.99 -6.94
CA LEU A 40 -7.12 2.12 -5.49
C LEU A 40 -5.75 2.65 -5.08
N ALA A 41 -4.67 2.03 -5.56
CA ALA A 41 -3.30 2.46 -5.26
C ALA A 41 -3.07 3.93 -5.62
N ARG A 42 -3.51 4.36 -6.81
CA ARG A 42 -3.42 5.77 -7.24
C ARG A 42 -4.25 6.71 -6.37
N ALA A 43 -5.42 6.29 -5.90
CA ALA A 43 -6.25 7.09 -5.00
C ALA A 43 -5.58 7.25 -3.63
N THR A 44 -5.07 6.17 -3.04
CA THR A 44 -4.30 6.24 -1.78
C THR A 44 -3.10 7.16 -1.89
N MET A 45 -2.33 7.06 -2.98
CA MET A 45 -1.17 7.93 -3.22
C MET A 45 -1.51 9.42 -3.35
N LYS A 46 -2.75 9.77 -3.72
CA LYS A 46 -3.20 11.17 -3.76
C LYS A 46 -3.53 11.71 -2.36
N CYS A 47 -3.94 10.85 -1.44
CA CYS A 47 -4.25 11.21 -0.06
C CYS A 47 -3.02 11.16 0.86
N ALA A 48 -1.97 10.44 0.46
CA ALA A 48 -0.74 10.31 1.24
C ALA A 48 0.04 11.62 1.34
N LYS A 49 0.64 11.87 2.52
CA LYS A 49 1.59 12.97 2.71
C LYS A 49 2.88 12.65 1.96
N ARG A 50 3.31 13.56 1.07
CA ARG A 50 4.57 13.42 0.33
C ARG A 50 5.76 13.77 1.22
N VAL A 51 6.80 12.94 1.12
CA VAL A 51 8.12 13.21 1.68
C VAL A 51 9.04 13.54 0.51
N GLU A 52 9.73 14.66 0.59
CA GLU A 52 10.67 15.12 -0.44
C GLU A 52 12.10 14.72 -0.09
N GLY A 53 13.01 14.78 -1.07
CA GLY A 53 14.44 14.54 -0.87
C GLY A 53 14.91 13.09 -1.09
N SER A 54 14.03 12.19 -1.49
CA SER A 54 14.40 10.83 -1.91
C SER A 54 14.81 10.83 -3.39
N VAL A 55 16.08 10.57 -3.67
CA VAL A 55 16.63 10.41 -5.03
C VAL A 55 17.22 9.00 -5.13
N ASP A 56 16.93 8.30 -6.23
CA ASP A 56 17.35 6.91 -6.47
C ASP A 56 16.97 5.92 -5.34
N ALA A 57 15.78 6.12 -4.76
CA ALA A 57 15.29 5.28 -3.68
C ALA A 57 14.60 4.02 -4.21
N VAL A 58 14.88 2.87 -3.56
CA VAL A 58 14.22 1.59 -3.81
C VAL A 58 13.40 1.21 -2.59
N ASP A 59 12.16 0.77 -2.82
CA ASP A 59 11.31 0.18 -1.78
C ASP A 59 11.29 -1.34 -1.92
N MET A 60 11.36 -2.04 -0.78
CA MET A 60 11.37 -3.49 -0.72
C MET A 60 10.37 -3.96 0.32
N VAL A 61 9.18 -4.34 -0.15
CA VAL A 61 8.02 -4.70 0.67
C VAL A 61 7.33 -5.94 0.15
N GLY A 62 6.53 -6.57 1.00
CA GLY A 62 5.62 -7.65 0.64
C GLY A 62 4.22 -7.41 1.23
N ALA A 63 3.21 -8.12 0.70
CA ALA A 63 1.85 -8.06 1.24
C ALA A 63 1.78 -8.55 2.70
N GLY A 64 2.72 -9.40 3.13
CA GLY A 64 2.75 -10.02 4.45
C GLY A 64 1.68 -11.11 4.62
N GLY A 65 1.57 -11.66 5.84
CA GLY A 65 0.54 -12.63 6.18
C GLY A 65 0.74 -14.05 5.60
N ASP A 66 1.98 -14.40 5.24
CA ASP A 66 2.34 -15.73 4.70
C ASP A 66 2.40 -16.84 5.77
N GLY A 67 2.35 -16.49 7.06
CA GLY A 67 2.41 -17.44 8.16
C GLY A 67 3.78 -18.10 8.36
N ALA A 68 4.83 -17.59 7.71
CA ALA A 68 6.13 -18.25 7.68
C ALA A 68 6.95 -18.13 8.98
N ASN A 69 6.50 -17.29 9.93
CA ASN A 69 7.17 -17.00 11.20
C ASN A 69 8.68 -16.73 11.04
N THR A 70 9.02 -16.03 9.96
CA THR A 70 10.40 -15.63 9.68
C THR A 70 10.74 -14.34 10.43
N VAL A 71 12.03 -14.08 10.59
CA VAL A 71 12.52 -12.74 10.97
C VAL A 71 12.10 -11.69 9.94
N ASN A 72 12.24 -10.41 10.27
CA ASN A 72 11.98 -9.27 9.37
C ASN A 72 13.02 -9.20 8.23
N GLY A 73 12.98 -10.18 7.32
CA GLY A 73 13.96 -10.39 6.26
C GLY A 73 14.14 -9.16 5.37
N TRP A 74 13.05 -8.51 4.99
CA TRP A 74 13.08 -7.29 4.19
C TRP A 74 13.87 -6.17 4.87
N THR A 75 13.69 -5.97 6.18
CA THR A 75 14.45 -4.99 6.96
C THR A 75 15.93 -5.33 6.98
N LEU A 76 16.29 -6.60 7.16
CA LEU A 76 17.69 -7.05 7.15
C LEU A 76 18.35 -6.77 5.79
N VAL A 77 17.66 -7.12 4.70
CA VAL A 77 18.16 -6.88 3.33
C VAL A 77 18.28 -5.38 3.03
N LEU A 78 17.30 -4.57 3.44
CA LEU A 78 17.35 -3.11 3.28
C LEU A 78 18.56 -2.51 4.01
N LEU A 79 18.81 -2.92 5.26
CA LEU A 79 19.95 -2.43 6.04
C LEU A 79 21.29 -2.84 5.43
N ASP A 80 21.41 -4.10 5.00
CA ASP A 80 22.60 -4.59 4.31
C ASP A 80 22.86 -3.79 3.01
N ARG A 81 21.84 -3.64 2.16
CA ARG A 81 21.95 -2.92 0.89
C ARG A 81 22.26 -1.42 1.08
N SER A 82 21.69 -0.80 2.10
CA SER A 82 21.95 0.61 2.41
C SER A 82 23.42 0.88 2.75
N ARG A 83 24.11 -0.11 3.33
CA ARG A 83 25.54 -0.02 3.62
C ARG A 83 26.37 -0.04 2.34
N PHE A 84 26.03 -0.90 1.37
CA PHE A 84 26.78 -0.96 0.11
C PHE A 84 26.79 0.37 -0.66
N HIS A 85 25.66 1.10 -0.66
CA HIS A 85 25.58 2.40 -1.30
C HIS A 85 26.26 3.53 -0.50
N ALA A 86 26.48 3.34 0.81
CA ALA A 86 27.20 4.31 1.64
C ALA A 86 28.73 4.23 1.52
N TYR A 87 29.26 3.23 0.79
CA TYR A 87 30.69 3.02 0.55
C TYR A 87 31.12 3.31 -0.89
N GLU A 88 30.22 3.80 -1.75
CA GLU A 88 30.50 4.41 -3.05
C GLU A 88 30.27 5.93 -2.99
#